data_AF-A0A7V0MK76-F1
#
_entry.id   AF-A0A7V0MK76-F1
#
_cell.length_a   1.000
_cell.length_b   1.000
_cell.length_c   1.000
_cell.angle_alpha   90.00
_cell.angle_beta   90.00
_cell.angle_gamma   90.00
#
_symmetry.space_group_name_H-M   'P 1'
#
loop_
_entity.id
_entity.type
_entity.pdbx_description
1 polymer ?
#
loop_
_entity_poly.entity_id
_entity_poly.type
_entity_poly.pdbx_seq_one_letter_code
_entity_poly.pdbx_strand_id
1 'polypeptide(L)' 'MSYTVALGGKGGTGKTTIAGFLIRYMIEKGKTPILAVDADSNSNLHEVLG' A
#
# COMPACT_ATOMS: atom_id res chain seq x y z
N MET A 1 -11.47 8.97 -13.28
CA MET A 1 -12.05 7.78 -12.61
C MET A 1 -10.97 7.19 -11.73
N SER A 2 -11.21 7.02 -10.44
CA SER A 2 -10.24 6.49 -9.49
C SER A 2 -10.30 4.97 -9.42
N TYR A 3 -9.15 4.32 -9.32
CA TYR A 3 -9.07 2.87 -9.12
C TYR A 3 -8.89 2.57 -7.64
N THR A 4 -9.63 1.59 -7.13
CA THR A 4 -9.47 1.10 -5.76
C THR A 4 -8.77 -0.26 -5.80
N VAL A 5 -7.66 -0.40 -5.07
CA VAL A 5 -6.91 -1.65 -4.95
C VAL A 5 -6.96 -2.11 -3.49
N ALA A 6 -7.49 -3.30 -3.25
CA ALA A 6 -7.54 -3.90 -1.92
C ALA A 6 -6.59 -5.12 -1.87
N LEU A 7 -5.72 -5.16 -0.86
CA LEU A 7 -4.76 -6.25 -0.65
C LEU A 7 -5.21 -7.13 0.52
N GLY A 8 -5.79 -8.29 0.20
CA GLY A 8 -6.26 -9.28 1.19
C GLY A 8 -5.32 -10.47 1.34
N GLY A 9 -5.44 -11.19 2.47
CA GLY A 9 -4.65 -12.40 2.75
C GLY A 9 -4.37 -12.61 4.25
N LYS A 10 -3.93 -13.82 4.62
CA LYS A 10 -3.63 -14.20 6.01
C LYS A 10 -2.53 -13.29 6.63
N GLY A 11 -2.41 -13.28 7.94
CA GLY A 11 -1.31 -12.58 8.63
C GLY A 11 0.06 -13.07 8.16
N GLY A 12 1.02 -12.18 8.02
CA GLY A 12 2.41 -12.53 7.64
C GLY A 12 2.66 -12.87 6.17
N THR A 13 1.68 -12.74 5.26
CA THR A 13 1.87 -13.06 3.82
C THR A 13 2.49 -11.93 2.97
N GLY A 14 3.06 -10.90 3.58
CA GLY A 14 3.74 -9.81 2.86
C GLY A 14 2.84 -8.73 2.23
N LYS A 15 1.57 -8.62 2.66
CA LYS A 15 0.60 -7.64 2.10
C LYS A 15 1.09 -6.20 2.21
N THR A 16 1.56 -5.80 3.38
CA THR A 16 2.08 -4.45 3.64
C THR A 16 3.30 -4.13 2.78
N THR A 17 4.19 -5.11 2.59
CA THR A 17 5.37 -4.97 1.72
C THR A 17 4.96 -4.70 0.27
N ILE A 18 4.01 -5.48 -0.26
CA ILE A 18 3.48 -5.28 -1.61
C ILE A 18 2.75 -3.93 -1.72
N ALA A 19 2.02 -3.52 -0.69
CA ALA A 19 1.36 -2.22 -0.64
C ALA A 19 2.37 -1.07 -0.81
N GLY A 20 3.48 -1.11 -0.05
CA GLY A 20 4.56 -0.12 -0.17
C GLY A 20 5.21 -0.08 -1.55
N PHE A 21 5.51 -1.25 -2.14
CA PHE A 21 6.05 -1.33 -3.49
C PHE A 21 5.08 -0.79 -4.55
N LEU A 22 3.78 -1.11 -4.44
CA LEU A 22 2.78 -0.61 -5.36
C LEU A 22 2.65 0.91 -5.28
N ILE A 23 2.61 1.48 -4.07
CA ILE A 23 2.53 2.92 -3.86
C ILE A 23 3.76 3.60 -4.48
N ARG A 24 4.97 3.13 -4.17
CA ARG A 24 6.22 3.66 -4.75
C ARG A 24 6.20 3.61 -6.28
N TYR A 25 5.85 2.46 -6.85
CA TYR A 25 5.73 2.30 -8.30
C TYR A 25 4.73 3.29 -8.92
N MET A 26 3.57 3.51 -8.28
CA MET A 26 2.57 4.45 -8.77
C MET A 26 3.08 5.90 -8.73
N ILE A 27 3.78 6.29 -7.66
CA ILE A 27 4.42 7.61 -7.55
C ILE A 27 5.46 7.78 -8.66
N GLU A 28 6.35 6.82 -8.85
CA GLU A 28 7.39 6.83 -9.91
C GLU A 28 6.80 6.92 -11.32
N LYS A 29 5.58 6.42 -11.52
CA LYS A 29 4.84 6.52 -12.79
C LYS A 29 3.98 7.78 -12.90
N GLY A 30 4.09 8.73 -11.97
CA GLY A 30 3.32 9.97 -11.97
C GLY A 30 1.82 9.77 -11.68
N LYS A 31 1.42 8.60 -11.17
CA LYS A 31 0.02 8.29 -10.85
C LYS A 31 -0.35 8.84 -9.48
N THR A 32 -0.45 10.15 -9.41
CA THR A 32 -0.81 10.91 -8.21
C THR A 32 -2.14 11.65 -8.43
N PRO A 33 -2.91 11.97 -7.38
CA PRO A 33 -2.67 11.67 -5.96
C PRO A 33 -3.01 10.22 -5.58
N ILE A 34 -2.37 9.70 -4.53
CA ILE A 34 -2.61 8.36 -3.98
C ILE A 34 -3.14 8.50 -2.55
N LEU A 35 -4.26 7.82 -2.27
CA LEU A 35 -4.76 7.64 -0.91
C LEU A 35 -4.43 6.22 -0.46
N ALA A 36 -3.51 6.07 0.49
CA ALA A 36 -3.16 4.80 1.08
C ALA A 36 -3.83 4.67 2.45
N VAL A 37 -4.53 3.56 2.68
CA VAL A 37 -5.23 3.27 3.95
C VAL A 37 -4.72 1.93 4.47
N ASP A 38 -4.17 1.94 5.68
CA ASP A 38 -3.81 0.71 6.39
C ASP A 38 -5.00 0.27 7.24
N ALA A 39 -5.42 -0.98 7.07
CA ALA A 39 -6.50 -1.60 7.85
C ALA A 39 -5.94 -2.51 8.97
N ASP A 40 -4.61 -2.69 9.05
CA ASP A 40 -3.94 -3.46 10.08
C ASP A 40 -3.73 -2.59 11.35
N SER A 41 -4.08 -3.14 12.51
CA SER A 41 -3.97 -2.43 13.79
C SER A 41 -2.52 -2.12 14.18
N ASN A 42 -1.56 -2.93 13.71
CA ASN A 42 -0.13 -2.71 13.97
C ASN A 42 0.46 -1.55 13.13
N SER A 43 -0.34 -0.94 12.23
CA SER A 43 0.04 0.22 11.41
C SER A 43 1.34 0.04 10.64
N ASN A 44 1.67 -1.14 10.14
CA ASN A 44 2.98 -1.44 9.55
C ASN A 44 3.28 -0.68 8.24
N LEU A 45 2.28 -0.02 7.63
CA LEU A 45 2.47 0.63 6.33
C LEU A 45 3.46 1.80 6.35
N HIS A 46 3.49 2.58 7.44
CA HIS A 46 4.41 3.73 7.54
C HIS A 46 5.87 3.28 7.55
N GLU A 47 6.19 2.17 8.23
CA GLU A 47 7.55 1.60 8.28
C GLU A 47 8.08 1.22 6.89
N VAL A 48 7.20 0.76 5.99
CA VAL A 48 7.58 0.35 4.63
C VAL A 48 7.76 1.55 3.70
N LEU A 49 7.05 2.65 3.94
CA LEU A 49 7.15 3.85 3.10
C LEU A 49 8.40 4.67 3.44
N GLY A 50 8.88 4.60 4.69
CA GLY A 50 9.99 5.40 5.23
C GLY A 50 9.52 6.75 5.76
#